data_AF-A0A832NR70-F1
#
_entry.id   AF-A0A832NR70-F1
#
_cell.length_a   1.000
_cell.length_b   1.000
_cell.length_c   1.000
_cell.angle_alpha   90.00
_cell.angle_beta   90.00
_cell.angle_gamma   90.00
#
_symmetry.space_group_name_H-M   'P 1'
#
loop_
_entity.id
_entity.type
_entity.pdbx_description
1 polymer ?
#
loop_
_entity_poly.entity_id
_entity_poly.type
_entity_poly.pdbx_seq_one_letter_code
_entity_poly.pdbx_strand_id
1 'polypeptide(L)'
;MGEIGCDKPQGTLQKELIRKCREAYEGKIVAACLHGSRAGGYHREDSDFNVLMILKDYPEGIRYNYLPFLNVHVALLLVDEELFKLDVSNGGLGEFIAGRILTPYVPLLNEEYLKESELTLKKRVCLEELEEVIIEYGELSRGLLFRPEYIAFSRMRKRA
;
A
#
# COMPACT_ATOMS: atom_id res chain seq x y z
N MET A 1 4.61 43.19 -5.17
CA MET A 1 5.38 42.15 -5.88
C MET A 1 6.22 41.40 -4.86
N GLY A 2 5.97 40.17 -4.46
CA GLY A 2 4.83 39.28 -4.65
C GLY A 2 4.91 38.28 -3.48
N GLU A 3 3.79 38.12 -2.78
CA GLU A 3 3.64 37.10 -1.75
C GLU A 3 3.48 35.73 -2.42
N ILE A 4 4.38 34.81 -2.10
CA ILE A 4 4.25 33.38 -2.36
C ILE A 4 4.34 32.77 -0.95
N GLY A 5 3.37 32.04 -0.42
CA GLY A 5 2.24 31.41 -1.06
C GLY A 5 2.01 30.10 -0.32
N CYS A 6 1.14 30.18 0.69
CA CYS A 6 0.30 29.10 1.20
C CYS A 6 0.98 27.76 1.50
N ASP A 7 1.52 27.66 2.72
CA ASP A 7 1.58 26.39 3.45
C ASP A 7 0.14 25.91 3.68
N LYS A 8 -0.43 25.18 2.71
CA LYS A 8 -1.74 24.55 2.91
C LYS A 8 -1.56 23.55 4.04
N PRO A 9 -2.31 23.64 5.16
CA PRO A 9 -2.17 22.67 6.25
C PRO A 9 -2.45 21.29 5.68
N GLN A 10 -1.55 20.32 5.92
CA GLN A 10 -1.58 18.97 5.33
C GLN A 10 -2.97 18.30 5.39
N GLY A 11 -3.78 18.63 6.39
CA GLY A 11 -5.16 18.16 6.54
C GLY A 11 -6.15 18.61 5.45
N THR A 12 -5.90 19.69 4.71
CA THR A 12 -6.77 20.16 3.62
C THR A 12 -6.57 19.35 2.34
N LEU A 13 -5.31 19.04 2.00
CA LEU A 13 -4.99 18.25 0.81
C LEU A 13 -5.51 16.82 0.92
N GLN A 14 -5.35 16.20 2.09
CA GLN A 14 -5.85 14.84 2.34
C GLN A 14 -7.38 14.76 2.18
N LYS A 15 -8.12 15.78 2.66
CA LYS A 15 -9.57 15.87 2.46
C LYS A 15 -9.96 16.02 1.00
N GLU A 16 -9.25 16.86 0.24
CA GLU A 16 -9.48 17.01 -1.20
C GLU A 16 -9.22 15.70 -1.96
N LEU A 17 -8.15 14.97 -1.60
CA LEU A 17 -7.83 13.66 -2.19
C LEU A 17 -8.92 12.63 -1.89
N ILE A 18 -9.34 12.50 -0.63
CA ILE A 18 -10.42 11.58 -0.24
C ILE A 18 -11.70 11.91 -1.01
N ARG A 19 -12.06 13.18 -1.13
CA ARG A 19 -13.23 13.62 -1.90
C ARG A 19 -13.09 13.18 -3.36
N LYS A 20 -11.94 13.41 -3.97
CA LYS A 20 -11.70 13.03 -5.38
C LYS A 20 -11.81 11.53 -5.60
N CYS A 21 -11.28 10.71 -4.70
CA CYS A 21 -11.38 9.26 -4.83
C CYS A 21 -12.81 8.75 -4.62
N ARG A 22 -13.60 9.38 -3.75
CA ARG A 22 -15.03 9.05 -3.57
C ARG A 22 -15.88 9.38 -4.79
N GLU A 23 -15.54 10.43 -5.54
CA GLU A 23 -16.24 10.75 -6.80
C GLU A 23 -16.06 9.64 -7.87
N ALA A 24 -15.03 8.81 -7.75
CA ALA A 24 -14.74 7.75 -8.72
C ALA A 24 -15.53 6.44 -8.48
N TYR A 25 -16.17 6.28 -7.31
CA TYR A 25 -16.93 5.08 -6.98
C TYR A 25 -18.00 5.34 -5.91
N GLU A 26 -19.25 4.97 -6.20
CA GLU A 26 -20.42 5.23 -5.34
C GLU A 26 -20.71 4.12 -4.32
N GLY A 27 -19.96 3.02 -4.31
CA GLY A 27 -20.21 1.89 -3.41
C GLY A 27 -19.55 2.00 -2.03
N LYS A 28 -19.67 0.92 -1.24
CA LYS A 28 -19.17 0.89 0.14
C LYS A 28 -17.65 0.74 0.17
N ILE A 29 -16.97 1.78 0.65
CA ILE A 29 -15.52 1.79 0.88
C ILE A 29 -15.22 1.17 2.24
N VAL A 30 -14.38 0.13 2.26
CA VAL A 30 -13.90 -0.53 3.48
C VAL A 30 -12.74 0.26 4.09
N ALA A 31 -11.74 0.58 3.26
CA ALA A 31 -10.55 1.33 3.66
C ALA A 31 -9.88 1.98 2.45
N ALA A 32 -9.00 2.95 2.69
CA ALA A 32 -8.18 3.55 1.64
C ALA A 32 -6.86 4.08 2.20
N CYS A 33 -5.79 4.01 1.43
CA CYS A 33 -4.50 4.57 1.78
C CYS A 33 -3.77 5.19 0.60
N LEU A 34 -2.94 6.20 0.89
CA LEU A 34 -1.92 6.71 -0.02
C LEU A 34 -0.67 5.85 0.12
N HIS A 35 -0.06 5.44 -0.99
CA HIS A 35 1.20 4.70 -1.00
C HIS A 35 2.19 5.31 -2.03
N GLY A 36 3.33 4.64 -2.23
CA GLY A 36 4.33 5.06 -3.21
C GLY A 36 5.14 6.28 -2.76
N SER A 37 5.67 7.04 -3.72
CA SER A 37 6.67 8.08 -3.46
C SER A 37 6.20 9.20 -2.55
N ARG A 38 4.93 9.61 -2.65
CA ARG A 38 4.35 10.66 -1.79
C ARG A 38 4.18 10.20 -0.35
N ALA A 39 3.78 8.93 -0.13
CA ALA A 39 3.71 8.36 1.21
C ALA A 39 5.10 8.05 1.80
N GLY A 40 6.05 7.65 0.96
CA GLY A 40 7.42 7.33 1.37
C GLY A 40 8.36 8.53 1.50
N GLY A 41 7.91 9.74 1.15
CA GLY A 41 8.71 10.97 1.30
C GLY A 41 9.77 11.21 0.21
N TYR A 42 9.79 10.43 -0.88
CA TYR A 42 10.75 10.55 -1.98
C TYR A 42 10.11 11.01 -3.30
N HIS A 43 8.96 11.67 -3.22
CA HIS A 43 8.27 12.20 -4.39
C HIS A 43 8.97 13.41 -5.01
N ARG A 44 8.72 13.59 -6.31
CA ARG A 44 9.01 14.82 -7.05
C ARG A 44 7.72 15.62 -7.25
N GLU A 45 7.83 16.87 -7.69
CA GLU A 45 6.68 17.74 -7.94
C GLU A 45 5.68 17.12 -8.92
N ASP A 46 6.18 16.41 -9.94
CA ASP A 46 5.44 15.73 -10.99
C ASP A 46 4.92 14.33 -10.60
N SER A 47 5.18 13.87 -9.37
CA SER A 47 4.76 12.53 -8.95
C SER A 47 3.24 12.45 -8.73
N ASP A 48 2.60 11.40 -9.24
CA ASP A 48 1.18 11.16 -8.99
C ASP A 48 0.89 10.75 -7.54
N PHE A 49 -0.37 10.95 -7.12
CA PHE A 49 -0.90 10.40 -5.88
C PHE A 49 -1.32 8.95 -6.12
N ASN A 50 -0.61 7.99 -5.53
CA ASN A 50 -0.95 6.58 -5.65
C ASN A 50 -1.88 6.18 -4.51
N VAL A 51 -3.11 5.80 -4.81
CA VAL A 51 -4.14 5.47 -3.81
C VAL A 51 -4.62 4.05 -4.01
N LEU A 52 -4.60 3.26 -2.94
CA LEU A 52 -5.31 1.99 -2.86
C LEU A 52 -6.65 2.24 -2.16
N MET A 53 -7.74 1.78 -2.77
CA MET A 53 -9.08 1.83 -2.21
C MET A 53 -9.71 0.44 -2.23
N ILE A 54 -10.09 -0.03 -1.04
CA ILE A 54 -10.64 -1.35 -0.79
C ILE A 54 -12.15 -1.21 -0.66
N LEU A 55 -12.87 -1.97 -1.45
CA LEU A 55 -14.30 -1.83 -1.70
C LEU A 55 -15.02 -3.12 -1.31
N LYS A 56 -16.20 -2.98 -0.71
CA LYS A 56 -17.04 -4.12 -0.38
C LYS A 56 -17.84 -4.56 -1.61
N ASP A 57 -17.83 -5.86 -1.89
CA ASP A 57 -18.61 -6.52 -2.94
C ASP A 57 -18.39 -5.85 -4.32
N TYR A 58 -17.13 -5.60 -4.69
CA TYR A 58 -16.78 -4.88 -5.92
C TYR A 58 -16.71 -5.82 -7.12
N PRO A 59 -17.66 -5.72 -8.08
CA PRO A 59 -17.85 -6.75 -9.11
C PRO A 59 -16.71 -6.83 -10.13
N GLU A 60 -15.95 -5.75 -10.30
CA GLU A 60 -14.81 -5.71 -11.24
C GLU A 60 -13.57 -6.40 -10.67
N GLY A 61 -13.57 -6.73 -9.36
CA GLY A 61 -12.44 -7.34 -8.67
C GLY A 61 -11.28 -6.37 -8.45
N ILE A 62 -10.60 -5.95 -9.53
CA ILE A 62 -9.46 -5.05 -9.52
C ILE A 62 -9.57 -4.09 -10.70
N ARG A 63 -9.46 -2.79 -10.46
CA ARG A 63 -9.44 -1.79 -11.52
C ARG A 63 -8.48 -0.65 -11.21
N TYR A 64 -7.79 -0.18 -12.23
CA TYR A 64 -6.89 0.97 -12.13
C TYR A 64 -7.49 2.17 -12.87
N ASN A 65 -7.61 3.30 -12.19
CA ASN A 65 -8.14 4.55 -12.75
C ASN A 65 -7.10 5.67 -12.59
N TYR A 66 -6.99 6.53 -13.60
CA TYR A 66 -6.22 7.78 -13.51
C TYR A 66 -7.19 8.95 -13.47
N LEU A 67 -7.16 9.72 -12.39
CA LEU A 67 -8.05 10.85 -12.17
C LEU A 67 -7.24 12.15 -12.19
N PRO A 68 -7.62 13.18 -12.97
CA PRO A 68 -6.99 14.49 -12.88
C PRO A 68 -7.12 15.06 -11.45
N PHE A 69 -6.02 15.52 -10.86
CA PHE A 69 -6.02 16.09 -9.52
C PHE A 69 -4.88 17.10 -9.35
N LEU A 70 -5.27 18.38 -9.13
CA LEU A 70 -4.34 19.51 -9.14
C LEU A 70 -3.60 19.56 -10.48
N ASN A 71 -2.26 19.54 -10.46
CA ASN A 71 -1.40 19.56 -11.65
C ASN A 71 -0.83 18.17 -12.01
N VAL A 72 -1.31 17.11 -11.35
CA VAL A 72 -0.87 15.72 -11.55
C VAL A 72 -2.11 14.81 -11.63
N HIS A 73 -1.95 13.51 -11.37
CA HIS A 73 -3.05 12.57 -11.29
C HIS A 73 -3.15 11.88 -9.93
N VAL A 74 -4.32 11.32 -9.66
CA VAL A 74 -4.51 10.21 -8.72
C VAL A 74 -4.48 8.93 -9.52
N ALA A 75 -3.47 8.11 -9.28
CA ALA A 75 -3.35 6.74 -9.72
C ALA A 75 -4.10 5.86 -8.72
N LEU A 76 -5.40 5.64 -8.97
CA LEU A 76 -6.35 5.01 -8.06
C LEU A 76 -6.52 3.52 -8.39
N LEU A 77 -6.07 2.67 -7.49
CA LEU A 77 -6.26 1.22 -7.52
C LEU A 77 -7.49 0.84 -6.67
N LEU A 78 -8.58 0.45 -7.35
CA LEU A 78 -9.82 -0.05 -6.76
C LEU A 78 -9.74 -1.56 -6.65
N VAL A 79 -10.05 -2.11 -5.47
CA VAL A 79 -9.89 -3.55 -5.19
C VAL A 79 -11.06 -4.06 -4.36
N ASP A 80 -11.58 -5.22 -4.71
CA ASP A 80 -12.54 -5.97 -3.90
C ASP A 80 -11.92 -6.45 -2.58
N GLU A 81 -12.68 -6.35 -1.50
CA GLU A 81 -12.25 -6.71 -0.15
C GLU A 81 -11.75 -8.16 -0.05
N GLU A 82 -12.40 -9.12 -0.70
CA GLU A 82 -12.04 -10.52 -0.59
C GLU A 82 -10.77 -10.84 -1.38
N LEU A 83 -10.56 -10.19 -2.54
CA LEU A 83 -9.28 -10.27 -3.27
C LEU A 83 -8.14 -9.64 -2.48
N PHE A 84 -8.38 -8.51 -1.81
CA PHE A 84 -7.40 -7.89 -0.92
C PHE A 84 -7.02 -8.82 0.24
N LYS A 85 -8.02 -9.41 0.92
CA LYS A 85 -7.79 -10.38 2.01
C LYS A 85 -7.05 -11.62 1.53
N LEU A 86 -7.37 -12.13 0.34
CA LEU A 86 -6.65 -13.25 -0.27
C LEU A 86 -5.17 -12.89 -0.44
N ASP A 87 -4.87 -11.76 -1.06
CA ASP A 87 -3.50 -11.33 -1.29
C ASP A 87 -2.73 -11.01 0.01
N VAL A 88 -3.42 -10.54 1.05
CA VAL A 88 -2.84 -10.31 2.40
C VAL A 88 -2.57 -11.63 3.14
N SER A 89 -3.48 -12.60 3.05
CA SER A 89 -3.40 -13.82 3.87
C SER A 89 -2.45 -14.88 3.28
N ASN A 90 -2.38 -15.01 1.96
CA ASN A 90 -1.58 -16.07 1.32
C ASN A 90 -0.87 -15.63 0.03
N GLY A 91 -0.93 -14.35 -0.32
CA GLY A 91 -0.24 -13.83 -1.50
C GLY A 91 -0.87 -14.31 -2.79
N GLY A 92 -2.18 -14.59 -2.79
CA GLY A 92 -2.88 -15.17 -3.93
C GLY A 92 -2.82 -14.35 -5.23
N LEU A 93 -2.34 -13.11 -5.18
CA LEU A 93 -2.08 -12.26 -6.35
C LEU A 93 -0.61 -11.84 -6.44
N GLY A 94 0.31 -12.63 -5.87
CA GLY A 94 1.74 -12.35 -5.87
C GLY A 94 2.09 -11.05 -5.14
N GLU A 95 1.30 -10.66 -4.13
CA GLU A 95 1.46 -9.40 -3.38
C GLU A 95 1.25 -8.13 -4.23
N PHE A 96 0.56 -8.26 -5.37
CA PHE A 96 0.28 -7.12 -6.24
C PHE A 96 -0.49 -6.01 -5.52
N ILE A 97 -1.35 -6.33 -4.55
CA ILE A 97 -2.13 -5.36 -3.78
C ILE A 97 -1.56 -5.24 -2.37
N ALA A 98 -1.37 -6.37 -1.68
CA ALA A 98 -0.90 -6.40 -0.30
C ALA A 98 0.48 -5.74 -0.17
N GLY A 99 1.32 -5.85 -1.19
CA GLY A 99 2.63 -5.21 -1.23
C GLY A 99 2.60 -3.67 -1.20
N ARG A 100 1.43 -3.01 -1.28
CA ARG A 100 1.28 -1.54 -1.14
C ARG A 100 1.23 -1.11 0.32
N ILE A 101 0.76 -1.98 1.21
CA ILE A 101 0.73 -1.75 2.66
C ILE A 101 1.94 -2.40 3.38
N LEU A 102 2.78 -3.14 2.65
CA LEU A 102 4.06 -3.63 3.16
C LEU A 102 5.14 -2.53 3.21
N THR A 103 4.99 -1.51 2.38
CA THR A 103 5.83 -0.30 2.33
C THR A 103 5.14 0.86 3.06
N PRO A 104 5.85 1.95 3.39
CA PRO A 104 5.22 3.12 4.00
C PRO A 104 3.96 3.59 3.25
N TYR A 105 2.87 3.75 4.00
CA TYR A 105 1.59 4.25 3.51
C TYR A 105 1.00 5.26 4.50
N VAL A 106 0.11 6.13 4.01
CA VAL A 106 -0.66 7.06 4.84
C VAL A 106 -2.13 6.64 4.80
N PRO A 107 -2.75 6.26 5.94
CA PRO A 107 -4.16 5.96 6.00
C PRO A 107 -5.01 7.16 5.56
N LEU A 108 -5.95 6.92 4.64
CA LEU A 108 -6.94 7.91 4.23
C LEU A 108 -8.31 7.61 4.87
N LEU A 109 -8.67 6.33 4.94
CA LEU A 109 -9.91 5.84 5.55
C LEU A 109 -9.65 4.51 6.25
N ASN A 110 -10.25 4.33 7.43
CA ASN A 110 -10.22 3.09 8.23
C ASN A 110 -8.80 2.56 8.50
N GLU A 111 -8.05 3.33 9.30
CA GLU A 111 -6.66 3.01 9.67
C GLU A 111 -6.53 1.67 10.41
N GLU A 112 -7.50 1.31 11.25
CA GLU A 112 -7.48 0.08 12.02
C GLU A 112 -7.48 -1.16 11.10
N TYR A 113 -8.38 -1.21 10.12
CA TYR A 113 -8.42 -2.27 9.12
C TYR A 113 -7.10 -2.42 8.35
N LEU A 114 -6.49 -1.30 7.97
CA LEU A 114 -5.20 -1.29 7.27
C LEU A 114 -4.06 -1.82 8.14
N LYS A 115 -4.01 -1.41 9.42
CA LYS A 115 -3.01 -1.90 10.38
C LYS A 115 -3.15 -3.38 10.66
N GLU A 116 -4.37 -3.88 10.84
CA GLU A 116 -4.62 -5.31 11.05
C GLU A 116 -4.18 -6.14 9.83
N SER A 117 -4.48 -5.64 8.63
CA SER A 117 -4.07 -6.26 7.37
C SER A 117 -2.54 -6.23 7.19
N GLU A 118 -1.90 -5.11 7.53
CA GLU A 118 -0.44 -4.96 7.51
C GLU A 118 0.24 -5.92 8.48
N LEU A 119 -0.27 -6.06 9.70
CA LEU A 119 0.25 -7.01 10.68
C LEU A 119 0.13 -8.46 10.21
N THR A 120 -1.02 -8.80 9.59
CA THR A 120 -1.24 -10.12 9.00
C THR A 120 -0.23 -10.40 7.89
N LEU A 121 -0.06 -9.45 6.97
CA LEU A 121 0.91 -9.55 5.87
C LEU A 121 2.34 -9.67 6.38
N LYS A 122 2.77 -8.83 7.32
CA LYS A 122 4.14 -8.85 7.86
C LYS A 122 4.46 -10.16 8.56
N LYS A 123 3.52 -10.72 9.33
CA LYS A 123 3.72 -12.04 9.96
C LYS A 123 3.94 -13.12 8.90
N ARG A 124 3.10 -13.14 7.86
CA ARG A 124 3.22 -14.09 6.75
C ARG A 124 4.58 -13.96 6.04
N VAL A 125 4.94 -12.74 5.63
CA VAL A 125 6.22 -12.45 4.96
C VAL A 125 7.41 -12.90 5.82
N CYS A 126 7.40 -12.60 7.12
CA CYS A 126 8.45 -13.06 8.03
C CYS A 126 8.58 -14.58 8.05
N LEU A 127 7.46 -15.31 8.12
CA LEU A 127 7.47 -16.78 8.14
C LEU A 127 7.98 -17.36 6.83
N GLU A 128 7.49 -16.85 5.69
CA GLU A 128 7.94 -17.28 4.36
C GLU A 128 9.44 -17.03 4.16
N GLU A 129 9.96 -15.86 4.54
CA GLU A 129 11.40 -15.58 4.46
C GLU A 129 12.22 -16.49 5.37
N LEU A 130 11.72 -16.83 6.56
CA LEU A 130 12.38 -17.76 7.47
C LEU A 130 12.39 -19.19 6.92
N GLU A 131 11.26 -19.65 6.38
CA GLU A 131 11.14 -20.96 5.75
C GLU A 131 12.11 -21.11 4.58
N GLU A 132 12.23 -20.08 3.73
CA GLU A 132 13.21 -20.09 2.64
C GLU A 132 14.65 -20.18 3.15
N VAL A 133 15.02 -19.43 4.20
CA VAL A 133 16.35 -19.53 4.81
C VAL A 133 16.61 -20.95 5.34
N ILE A 134 15.62 -21.58 5.97
CA ILE A 134 15.75 -22.96 6.47
C ILE A 134 15.92 -23.94 5.30
N ILE A 135 15.15 -23.79 4.23
CA ILE A 135 15.23 -24.65 3.04
C ILE A 135 16.60 -24.50 2.36
N GLU A 136 17.12 -23.28 2.24
CA GLU A 136 18.38 -23.00 1.55
C GLU A 136 19.60 -23.50 2.35
N TYR A 137 19.63 -23.29 3.67
CA TYR A 137 20.81 -23.55 4.50
C TYR A 137 20.72 -24.83 5.36
N GLY A 138 19.55 -25.48 5.42
CA GLY A 138 19.35 -26.70 6.20
C GLY A 138 19.78 -26.53 7.66
N GLU A 139 20.60 -27.46 8.16
CA GLU A 139 21.12 -27.42 9.55
C GLU A 139 21.94 -26.16 9.88
N LEU A 140 22.57 -25.52 8.89
CA LEU A 140 23.34 -24.29 9.11
C LEU A 140 22.43 -23.12 9.51
N SER A 141 21.14 -23.16 9.15
CA SER A 141 20.16 -22.11 9.50
C SER A 141 20.06 -21.87 11.01
N ARG A 142 20.35 -22.91 11.83
CA ARG A 142 20.29 -22.85 13.30
C ARG A 142 21.32 -21.88 13.91
N GLY A 143 22.39 -21.58 13.17
CA GLY A 143 23.45 -20.65 13.59
C GLY A 143 23.34 -19.26 12.94
N LEU A 144 22.38 -19.05 12.05
CA LEU A 144 22.25 -17.78 11.33
C LEU A 144 21.65 -16.70 12.24
N LEU A 145 22.34 -15.57 12.28
CA LEU A 145 21.87 -14.34 12.92
C LEU A 145 21.83 -13.25 11.86
N PHE A 146 20.63 -12.73 11.60
CA PHE A 146 20.43 -11.58 10.74
C PHE A 146 19.57 -10.56 11.45
N ARG A 147 19.73 -9.30 11.05
CA ARG A 147 18.86 -8.22 11.54
C ARG A 147 17.50 -8.32 10.84
N PRO A 148 16.38 -7.91 11.49
CA PRO A 148 15.05 -7.97 10.89
C PRO A 148 14.93 -7.31 9.51
N GLU A 149 15.75 -6.30 9.23
CA GLU A 149 15.84 -5.62 7.94
C GLU A 149 16.14 -6.58 6.79
N TYR A 150 16.82 -7.70 7.04
CA TYR A 150 17.03 -8.76 6.05
C TYR A 150 15.71 -9.22 5.42
N ILE A 151 14.66 -9.41 6.21
CA ILE A 151 13.34 -9.84 5.75
C ILE A 151 12.77 -8.82 4.75
N ALA A 152 12.84 -7.54 5.10
CA ALA A 152 12.37 -6.46 4.24
C ALA A 152 13.19 -6.39 2.94
N PHE A 153 14.52 -6.45 3.01
CA PHE A 153 15.39 -6.40 1.84
C PHE A 153 15.22 -7.62 0.93
N SER A 154 15.12 -8.82 1.51
CA SER A 154 14.90 -10.06 0.77
C SER A 154 13.58 -9.99 -0.02
N ARG A 155 12.50 -9.55 0.65
CA ARG A 155 11.20 -9.39 0.01
C ARG A 155 11.21 -8.32 -1.08
N MET A 156 11.88 -7.18 -0.87
CA MET A 156 12.03 -6.14 -1.90
C MET A 156 12.80 -6.66 -3.12
N ARG A 157 13.87 -7.43 -2.92
CA ARG A 157 14.67 -8.00 -4.01
C ARG A 157 13.86 -8.97 -4.88
N LYS A 158 12.98 -9.78 -4.29
CA LYS A 158 12.11 -10.72 -5.04
C LYS A 158 11.06 -10.03 -5.90
N ARG A 159 10.75 -8.76 -5.61
CA ARG A 159 9.75 -7.93 -6.31
C ARG A 159 10.35 -6.97 -7.34
N ALA A 160 11.69 -6.89 -7.42
CA ALA A 160 12.41 -5.96 -8.29
C ALA A 160 12.65 -6.51 -9.70
#